data_AF-A0A4Y9PMZ1-F1
#
_entry.id   AF-A0A4Y9PMZ1-F1
#
_cell.length_a   1.000
_cell.length_b   1.000
_cell.length_c   1.000
_cell.angle_alpha   90.00
_cell.angle_beta   90.00
_cell.angle_gamma   90.00
#
_symmetry.space_group_name_H-M   'P 1'
#
loop_
_entity.id
_entity.type
_entity.pdbx_description
1 polymer ?
#
loop_
_entity_poly.entity_id
_entity_poly.type
_entity_poly.pdbx_seq_one_letter_code
_entity_poly.pdbx_strand_id
1 'polypeptide(L)'
;MTEQGEVGASRDSSQRTPQPSLIQQRMQLDRQRLWGLWALCSSAFLVTTQVINLVNDASKIWAWLGLGLWLGGAAIGLIILLRSRRARKKFEALHGAGAGRQDHVR
;
A
#
# COMPACT_ATOMS: atom_id res chain seq x y z
N MET A 1 47.86 3.25 -43.11
CA MET A 1 46.80 4.24 -43.30
C MET A 1 45.51 3.46 -43.39
N THR A 2 44.94 2.92 -42.32
CA THR A 2 44.55 3.51 -41.02
C THR A 2 43.50 4.60 -41.19
N GLU A 3 42.23 4.20 -41.31
CA GLU A 3 41.10 4.96 -40.79
C GLU A 3 40.09 3.97 -40.20
N GLN A 4 40.36 3.59 -38.95
CA GLN A 4 39.32 3.15 -38.03
C GLN A 4 38.55 4.41 -37.61
N GLY A 5 37.46 4.70 -38.31
CA GLY A 5 36.48 5.70 -37.88
C GLY A 5 35.58 5.10 -36.81
N GLU A 6 35.86 5.41 -35.56
CA GLU A 6 34.91 5.32 -34.46
C GLU A 6 33.63 6.10 -34.82
N VAL A 7 32.46 5.47 -34.83
CA VAL A 7 31.23 6.17 -34.42
C VAL A 7 30.29 5.20 -33.75
N GLY A 8 30.24 5.33 -32.43
CA GLY A 8 28.97 5.37 -31.72
C GLY A 8 28.29 4.03 -31.53
N ALA A 9 28.72 3.31 -30.51
CA ALA A 9 27.81 2.48 -29.73
C ALA A 9 26.59 3.34 -29.35
N SER A 10 25.51 3.20 -30.13
CA SER A 10 24.16 3.60 -29.77
C SER A 10 23.77 2.81 -28.52
N ARG A 11 24.27 3.27 -27.37
CA ARG A 11 23.85 2.77 -26.06
C ARG A 11 22.39 3.14 -25.93
N ASP A 12 21.57 2.16 -26.26
CA ASP A 12 20.16 1.99 -25.95
C ASP A 12 19.75 2.79 -24.69
N SER A 13 19.33 4.04 -24.90
CA SER A 13 18.82 4.92 -23.85
C SER A 13 17.36 4.56 -23.49
N SER A 14 16.75 3.64 -24.23
CA SER A 14 15.36 3.18 -24.08
C SER A 14 15.13 2.33 -22.83
N GLN A 15 16.19 1.85 -22.17
CA GLN A 15 16.06 0.94 -21.02
C GLN A 15 16.11 1.60 -19.64
N ARG A 16 16.27 2.93 -19.54
CA ARG A 16 16.03 3.62 -18.26
C ARG A 16 14.53 3.84 -18.11
N THR A 17 13.85 2.89 -17.46
CA THR A 17 12.52 3.17 -16.90
C THR A 17 12.64 4.47 -16.08
N PRO A 18 11.85 5.51 -16.38
CA PRO A 18 11.94 6.77 -15.64
C PRO A 18 11.72 6.48 -14.16
N GLN A 19 12.68 6.83 -13.30
CA GLN A 19 12.46 6.66 -11.86
C GLN A 19 11.25 7.52 -11.45
N PRO A 20 10.28 6.94 -10.73
CA PRO A 20 9.06 7.65 -10.35
C PRO A 20 9.39 8.87 -9.51
N SER A 21 8.68 9.98 -9.75
CA SER A 21 8.90 11.24 -9.03
C SER A 21 8.59 11.07 -7.53
N LEU A 22 9.18 11.92 -6.68
CA LEU A 22 8.94 11.88 -5.22
C LEU A 22 7.45 11.99 -4.86
N ILE A 23 6.69 12.76 -5.65
CA ILE A 23 5.23 12.88 -5.51
C ILE A 23 4.56 11.54 -5.85
N GLN A 24 4.94 10.89 -6.95
CA GLN A 24 4.40 9.58 -7.34
C GLN A 24 4.72 8.49 -6.30
N GLN A 25 5.95 8.48 -5.77
CA GLN A 25 6.35 7.54 -4.71
C GLN A 25 5.52 7.74 -3.44
N ARG A 26 5.28 8.99 -3.04
CA ARG A 26 4.42 9.29 -1.89
C ARG A 26 2.96 8.91 -2.13
N MET A 27 2.42 9.20 -3.31
CA MET A 27 1.06 8.79 -3.68
C MET A 27 0.88 7.27 -3.62
N GLN A 28 1.87 6.49 -4.05
CA GLN A 28 1.82 5.03 -3.93
C GLN A 28 1.76 4.57 -2.47
N LEU A 29 2.56 5.17 -1.58
CA LEU A 29 2.53 4.88 -0.14
C LEU A 29 1.19 5.26 0.51
N ASP A 30 0.64 6.42 0.15
CA ASP A 30 -0.64 6.88 0.67
C ASP A 30 -1.80 6.01 0.15
N ARG A 31 -1.75 5.52 -1.10
CA ARG A 31 -2.70 4.53 -1.63
C ARG A 31 -2.65 3.21 -0.86
N GLN A 32 -1.45 2.68 -0.56
CA GLN A 32 -1.33 1.45 0.25
C GLN A 32 -1.95 1.62 1.64
N ARG A 33 -1.77 2.80 2.24
CA ARG A 33 -2.39 3.11 3.53
C ARG A 33 -3.92 3.17 3.42
N LEU A 34 -4.46 3.79 2.38
CA LEU A 34 -5.91 3.85 2.14
C LEU A 34 -6.49 2.44 1.93
N TRP A 35 -5.82 1.58 1.17
CA TRP A 35 -6.21 0.18 1.02
C TRP A 35 -6.22 -0.58 2.35
N GLY A 36 -5.17 -0.42 3.17
CA GLY A 36 -5.12 -1.03 4.49
C GLY A 36 -6.24 -0.53 5.42
N LEU A 37 -6.55 0.77 5.36
CA LEU A 37 -7.66 1.36 6.13
C LEU A 37 -9.01 0.82 5.67
N TRP A 38 -9.24 0.79 4.37
CA TRP A 38 -10.49 0.28 3.79
C TRP A 38 -10.71 -1.18 4.15
N ALA A 39 -9.67 -2.03 4.01
CA ALA A 39 -9.72 -3.43 4.40
C ALA A 39 -10.03 -3.60 5.90
N LEU A 40 -9.41 -2.79 6.76
CA LEU A 40 -9.65 -2.84 8.20
C LEU A 40 -11.09 -2.43 8.56
N CYS A 41 -11.59 -1.32 7.99
CA CYS A 41 -12.94 -0.83 8.24
C CYS A 41 -14.01 -1.81 7.75
N SER A 42 -13.86 -2.34 6.53
CA SER A 42 -14.78 -3.35 5.99
C SER A 42 -14.77 -4.63 6.83
N SER A 43 -13.59 -5.09 7.25
CA SER A 43 -13.48 -6.29 8.10
C SER A 43 -14.11 -6.05 9.47
N ALA A 44 -13.91 -4.88 10.09
CA ALA A 44 -14.52 -4.55 11.38
C ALA A 44 -16.05 -4.52 11.32
N PHE A 45 -16.59 -3.96 10.23
CA PHE A 45 -18.04 -3.98 9.98
C PHE A 45 -18.57 -5.42 9.89
N LEU A 46 -17.89 -6.28 9.12
CA LEU A 46 -18.32 -7.66 8.91
C LEU A 46 -18.11 -8.57 10.13
N VAL A 47 -17.08 -8.33 10.95
CA VAL A 47 -16.97 -8.95 12.28
C VAL A 47 -18.20 -8.62 13.12
N THR A 48 -18.64 -7.35 13.12
CA THR A 48 -19.81 -6.93 13.89
C THR A 48 -21.08 -7.67 13.45
N THR A 49 -21.28 -7.85 12.14
CA THR A 49 -22.44 -8.61 11.63
C THR A 49 -22.39 -10.08 12.04
N GLN A 50 -21.20 -10.70 12.07
CA GLN A 50 -21.07 -12.09 12.53
C GLN A 50 -21.29 -12.24 14.03
N VAL A 51 -20.85 -11.27 14.83
CA VAL A 51 -21.14 -11.24 16.27
C VAL A 51 -22.64 -11.16 16.51
N ILE A 52 -23.37 -10.29 15.79
CA ILE A 52 -24.84 -10.21 15.89
C ILE A 52 -25.48 -11.55 15.53
N ASN A 53 -25.02 -12.21 14.47
CA ASN A 53 -25.51 -13.53 14.07
C ASN A 53 -25.30 -14.59 15.17
N LEU A 54 -24.13 -14.58 15.82
CA LEU A 54 -23.80 -15.49 16.92
C LEU A 54 -24.60 -15.22 18.20
N VAL A 55 -24.87 -13.95 18.51
CA VAL A 55 -25.71 -13.56 19.66
C VAL A 55 -27.15 -14.06 19.45
N ASN A 56 -27.66 -13.99 18.22
CA ASN A 56 -28.99 -14.48 17.89
C ASN A 56 -29.07 -16.01 17.87
N ASP A 57 -28.03 -16.68 17.34
CA ASP A 57 -27.95 -18.13 17.29
C ASP A 57 -26.50 -18.61 17.14
N ALA A 58 -25.93 -19.07 18.26
CA ALA A 58 -24.54 -19.54 18.34
C ALA A 58 -24.31 -20.90 17.67
N SER A 59 -25.37 -21.66 17.33
CA SER A 59 -25.25 -22.96 16.67
C SER A 59 -24.90 -22.84 15.17
N LYS A 60 -25.03 -21.63 14.61
CA LYS A 60 -24.69 -21.33 13.21
C LYS A 60 -23.18 -21.41 12.98
N ILE A 61 -22.70 -22.57 12.55
CA ILE A 61 -21.30 -22.80 12.16
C ILE A 61 -20.78 -21.76 11.16
N TRP A 62 -21.62 -21.33 10.20
CA TRP A 62 -21.26 -20.30 9.22
C TRP A 62 -20.90 -18.94 9.86
N ALA A 63 -21.51 -18.61 11.00
CA ALA A 63 -21.22 -17.38 11.71
C ALA A 63 -19.81 -17.41 12.34
N TRP A 64 -19.42 -18.54 12.92
CA TRP A 64 -18.06 -18.78 13.43
C TRP A 64 -17.01 -18.78 12.32
N LEU A 65 -17.27 -19.46 11.20
CA LEU A 65 -16.35 -19.47 10.05
C LEU A 65 -16.14 -18.07 9.48
N GLY A 66 -17.23 -17.32 9.28
CA GLY A 66 -17.13 -15.94 8.82
C GLY A 66 -16.42 -15.03 9.84
N LEU A 67 -16.65 -15.23 11.15
CA LEU A 67 -15.96 -14.47 12.18
C LEU A 67 -14.44 -14.68 12.10
N GLY A 68 -14.00 -15.92 11.99
CA GLY A 68 -12.57 -16.25 11.81
C GLY A 68 -11.98 -15.63 10.54
N LEU A 69 -12.70 -15.71 9.42
CA LEU A 69 -12.29 -15.12 8.15
C LEU A 69 -12.11 -13.59 8.26
N TRP A 70 -13.10 -12.89 8.83
CA TRP A 70 -13.05 -11.43 8.94
C TRP A 70 -12.06 -10.93 9.99
N LEU A 71 -11.81 -11.70 11.06
CA LEU A 71 -10.69 -11.44 11.97
C LEU A 71 -9.35 -11.55 11.25
N GLY A 72 -9.17 -12.54 10.38
CA GLY A 72 -8.01 -12.66 9.50
C GLY A 72 -7.85 -11.45 8.58
N GLY A 73 -8.94 -11.03 7.92
CA GLY A 73 -8.97 -9.82 7.09
C GLY A 73 -8.60 -8.55 7.86
N ALA A 74 -9.11 -8.38 9.07
CA ALA A 74 -8.77 -7.26 9.94
C ALA A 74 -7.28 -7.25 10.31
N ALA A 75 -6.71 -8.42 10.63
CA ALA A 75 -5.28 -8.56 10.91
C ALA A 75 -4.42 -8.17 9.70
N ILE A 76 -4.80 -8.59 8.49
CA ILE A 76 -4.11 -8.21 7.25
C ILE A 76 -4.18 -6.69 7.03
N GLY A 77 -5.36 -6.08 7.17
CA GLY A 77 -5.54 -4.63 7.06
C GLY A 77 -4.64 -3.86 8.05
N LEU A 78 -4.57 -4.34 9.29
CA LEU A 78 -3.69 -3.77 10.33
C LEU A 78 -2.21 -3.90 9.95
N ILE A 79 -1.77 -5.06 9.46
CA ILE A 79 -0.38 -5.29 9.03
C ILE A 79 -0.02 -4.34 7.89
N ILE A 80 -0.91 -4.17 6.90
CA ILE A 80 -0.70 -3.23 5.78
C ILE A 80 -0.52 -1.81 6.32
N LEU A 81 -1.41 -1.35 7.22
CA LEU A 81 -1.30 -0.03 7.84
C LEU A 81 0.01 0.17 8.58
N LEU A 82 0.44 -0.80 9.38
CA LEU A 82 1.71 -0.73 10.10
C LEU A 82 2.90 -0.69 9.13
N ARG A 83 2.87 -1.49 8.05
CA ARG A 83 3.90 -1.51 7.02
C ARG A 83 3.96 -0.19 6.26
N SER A 84 2.82 0.38 5.87
CA SER A 84 2.73 1.68 5.20
C SER A 84 3.24 2.81 6.10
N ARG A 85 2.93 2.80 7.40
CA ARG A 85 3.47 3.77 8.37
C ARG A 85 4.99 3.68 8.47
N ARG A 86 5.55 2.46 8.57
CA ARG A 86 7.01 2.24 8.58
C ARG A 86 7.67 2.69 7.28
N ALA A 87 7.06 2.38 6.13
CA ALA A 87 7.57 2.78 4.83
C ALA A 87 7.60 4.30 4.66
N ARG A 88 6.53 5.01 5.10
CA ARG A 88 6.49 6.48 5.09
C ARG A 88 7.57 7.08 5.99
N LYS A 89 7.76 6.55 7.19
CA LYS A 89 8.81 7.02 8.11
C LYS A 89 10.21 6.85 7.50
N LYS A 90 10.47 5.73 6.83
CA LYS A 90 11.74 5.50 6.10
C LYS A 90 11.90 6.47 4.92
N PHE A 91 10.83 6.71 4.17
CA PHE A 91 10.84 7.65 3.05
C PHE A 91 11.16 9.07 3.50
N GLU A 92 10.52 9.55 4.57
CA GLU A 92 10.77 10.88 5.15
C GLU A 92 12.18 10.99 5.76
N ALA A 93 12.72 9.90 6.34
CA ALA A 93 14.10 9.88 6.85
C ALA A 93 15.15 10.03 5.74
N LEU A 94 14.84 9.59 4.51
CA LEU A 94 15.75 9.67 3.36
C LEU A 94 15.61 10.97 2.57
N HIS A 95 14.41 11.53 2.47
CA HIS A 95 14.11 12.65 1.56
C HIS A 95 13.73 13.95 2.29
N GLY A 96 13.65 13.93 3.62
CA GLY A 96 13.22 15.07 4.44
C GLY A 96 11.77 14.96 4.92
N ALA A 97 11.51 15.57 6.09
CA ALA A 97 10.17 15.63 6.65
C ALA A 97 9.20 16.29 5.67
N GLY A 98 8.11 15.60 5.34
CA GLY A 98 7.13 16.12 4.39
C GLY A 98 7.50 16.00 2.91
N ALA A 99 8.58 15.29 2.54
CA ALA A 99 8.96 15.08 1.14
C ALA A 99 7.79 14.61 0.25
N GLY A 100 7.58 15.25 -0.90
CA GLY A 100 6.49 14.93 -1.82
C GLY A 100 5.08 15.30 -1.35
N ARG A 101 4.90 16.06 -0.25
CA ARG A 101 3.60 16.57 0.18
C ARG A 101 3.10 17.60 -0.84
N GLN A 102 1.91 17.41 -1.38
CA GLN A 102 1.20 18.46 -2.11
C GLN A 102 0.31 19.20 -1.11
N ASP A 103 0.68 20.43 -0.77
CA ASP A 103 -0.21 21.33 -0.05
C ASP A 103 -1.16 21.97 -1.06
N HIS A 104 -2.45 22.00 -0.74
CA HIS A 104 -3.38 22.79 -1.54
C HIS A 104 -2.95 24.26 -1.48
N VAL A 105 -2.96 24.94 -2.62
CA VAL A 105 -2.80 26.39 -2.65
C VAL A 105 -4.15 26.97 -2.25
N ARG A 106 -4.17 27.81 -1.20
CA ARG A 106 -5.36 28.57 -0.78
C ARG A 106 -5.47 29.86 -1.59
#